data_AF-A0A964VB42-F1
#
_entry.id   AF-A0A964VB42-F1
#
_cell.length_a   1.000
_cell.length_b   1.000
_cell.length_c   1.000
_cell.angle_alpha   90.00
_cell.angle_beta   90.00
_cell.angle_gamma   90.00
#
_symmetry.space_group_name_H-M   'P 1'
#
loop_
_entity.id
_entity.type
_entity.pdbx_description
1 polymer ?
#
loop_
_entity_poly.entity_id
_entity_poly.type
_entity_poly.pdbx_seq_one_letter_code
_entity_poly.pdbx_strand_id
1 'polypeptide(L)'
;MPLAPVKKIELLRPLLLAALLAFTSQAFAGDEPPANFKNDVLPVFKKNCIGCHNNDKKRGGVTLEGFNSLEDVKKNIKLWERVADKLRTGEMPPPEKPRPTTAQLEVVNRWLDAQVFEFSCKGEKNPGRVTLRRLNRLEYNNTVRDLLGVTFLPAEEFPADDVGYGFDHIGDVLTLPPILLEKYLDAAEDIVSALFKNRFNLTRYLKVPAPDKVTIKDYPEILGTLATKAYRRPATPAEVKKLSAMAESVVKGGEPVVEGLKAGIQAVLVSPHFLFHVEIDPDTSSTKPHPINQFELASRLSYFLWSSLPDETLFNLAKENKLRQTGVIEAEVARLLKDARAKSFTRNFTEQWLQLRNLKTVQPDRARFPSFNDQLRDDMATESVMYFSHITKENRSILEFVDSNYTFANNRLARHYGIPNVSSSDFIKVEFKDNKRGGVITQAGVLTITSNPTRTSPVKRGKWILENILGTPPPPPPPGVDELKEDEKALTGTLRQRMEQHRANPNCATCHQRMDAMGFGLENFNPVGAWREMDGQHPIDAAGELAGSGKFASPRELRQLLVGKSQLFARCFTEKMLIYATGRGMERADQCIIDAIVENIRKDNFKMQALLVEVVKSDTFQMRKANRGGKGP
;
A
#
# COMPACT_ATOMS: atom_id res chain seq x y z
N MET A 1 -6.51 -0.29 -76.07
CA MET A 1 -6.75 1.09 -76.56
C MET A 1 -6.10 2.07 -75.59
N PRO A 2 -5.06 2.80 -76.02
CA PRO A 2 -4.30 3.73 -75.19
C PRO A 2 -4.81 5.17 -75.39
N LEU A 3 -4.81 5.98 -74.33
CA LEU A 3 -4.78 7.43 -74.47
C LEU A 3 -3.78 8.03 -73.48
N ALA A 4 -2.69 8.48 -74.09
CA ALA A 4 -1.80 9.62 -73.86
C ALA A 4 -1.92 10.52 -72.61
N PRO A 5 -0.82 11.22 -72.27
CA PRO A 5 -0.52 11.80 -70.96
C PRO A 5 -0.85 13.30 -70.87
N VAL A 6 -1.00 13.81 -69.65
CA VAL A 6 -0.98 15.26 -69.39
C VAL A 6 0.20 15.61 -68.49
N LYS A 7 1.10 16.42 -69.06
CA LYS A 7 2.19 17.14 -68.41
C LYS A 7 1.67 18.45 -67.81
N LYS A 8 2.34 18.86 -66.73
CA LYS A 8 2.47 20.22 -66.14
C LYS A 8 1.27 20.79 -65.38
N ILE A 9 1.41 20.84 -64.05
CA ILE A 9 1.45 22.10 -63.30
C ILE A 9 2.60 22.01 -62.28
N GLU A 10 3.79 22.47 -62.70
CA GLU A 10 4.76 23.09 -61.80
C GLU A 10 4.26 24.52 -61.57
N LEU A 11 3.82 24.83 -60.35
CA LEU A 11 3.73 26.16 -59.73
C LEU A 11 2.83 25.99 -58.51
N LEU A 12 3.46 25.84 -57.33
CA LEU A 12 2.93 26.09 -55.96
C LEU A 12 3.79 25.41 -54.88
N ARG A 13 5.07 25.12 -55.18
CA ARG A 13 6.04 24.59 -54.21
C ARG A 13 6.67 25.61 -53.22
N PRO A 14 6.43 26.94 -53.25
CA PRO A 14 6.89 27.81 -52.16
C PRO A 14 5.79 28.20 -51.15
N LEU A 15 4.53 27.77 -51.30
CA LEU A 15 3.42 28.15 -50.39
C LEU A 15 3.06 27.09 -49.33
N LEU A 16 3.59 25.87 -49.44
CA LEU A 16 3.39 24.79 -48.46
C LEU A 16 4.58 24.61 -47.49
N LEU A 17 5.68 25.34 -47.66
CA LEU A 17 6.81 25.35 -46.71
C LEU A 17 6.71 26.45 -45.63
N ALA A 18 5.78 27.40 -45.77
CA ALA A 18 5.53 28.44 -44.76
C ALA A 18 4.38 28.09 -43.79
N ALA A 19 3.62 27.02 -44.05
CA ALA A 19 2.54 26.55 -43.16
C ALA A 19 2.94 25.34 -42.29
N LEU A 20 4.14 24.77 -42.49
CA LEU A 20 4.69 23.67 -41.67
C LEU A 20 5.73 24.11 -40.63
N LEU A 21 5.91 25.42 -40.42
CA LEU A 21 6.81 26.01 -39.42
C LEU A 21 6.09 26.82 -38.34
N ALA A 22 4.76 26.69 -38.22
CA ALA A 22 3.93 27.40 -37.23
C ALA A 22 3.31 26.49 -36.16
N PHE A 23 3.87 25.29 -35.92
CA PHE A 23 3.53 24.45 -34.77
C PHE A 23 4.78 23.84 -34.14
N THR A 24 5.74 24.69 -33.78
CA THR A 24 6.79 24.36 -32.81
C THR A 24 6.91 25.49 -31.81
N SER A 25 6.07 25.43 -30.77
CA SER A 25 6.39 25.79 -29.38
C SER A 25 5.09 25.80 -28.55
N GLN A 26 4.45 24.63 -28.39
CA GLN A 26 3.90 24.37 -27.07
C GLN A 26 5.13 24.20 -26.18
N ALA A 27 5.48 25.30 -25.52
CA ALA A 27 6.45 25.30 -24.44
C ALA A 27 6.04 24.19 -23.48
N PHE A 28 6.80 23.09 -23.49
CA PHE A 28 6.98 22.33 -22.27
C PHE A 28 7.36 23.34 -21.20
N ALA A 29 6.72 23.29 -20.04
CA ALA A 29 7.03 24.11 -18.87
C ALA A 29 8.47 23.86 -18.38
N GLY A 30 9.42 24.41 -19.14
CA GLY A 30 10.84 24.50 -18.84
C GLY A 30 11.09 25.81 -18.10
N ASP A 31 11.78 25.68 -16.97
CA ASP A 31 12.55 26.73 -16.29
C ASP A 31 11.89 28.08 -15.99
N GLU A 32 10.68 28.07 -15.41
CA GLU A 32 10.32 29.21 -14.55
C GLU A 32 11.13 29.14 -13.25
N PRO A 33 11.85 30.21 -12.86
CA PRO A 33 12.57 30.25 -11.60
C PRO A 33 11.60 30.02 -10.43
N PRO A 34 12.04 29.39 -9.33
CA PRO A 34 11.18 29.12 -8.19
C PRO A 34 10.56 30.44 -7.70
N ALA A 35 9.22 30.46 -7.61
CA ALA A 35 8.45 31.65 -7.32
C ALA A 35 8.97 32.36 -6.05
N ASN A 36 8.97 33.68 -6.04
CA ASN A 36 9.49 34.46 -4.93
C ASN A 36 8.47 34.49 -3.78
N PHE A 37 8.91 34.21 -2.54
CA PHE A 37 7.98 34.19 -1.40
C PHE A 37 7.23 35.52 -1.23
N LYS A 38 7.91 36.65 -1.35
CA LYS A 38 7.33 37.98 -1.07
C LYS A 38 6.38 38.44 -2.17
N ASN A 39 6.71 38.14 -3.44
CA ASN A 39 6.00 38.68 -4.59
C ASN A 39 4.91 37.73 -5.11
N ASP A 40 5.13 36.42 -5.06
CA ASP A 40 4.26 35.45 -5.73
C ASP A 40 3.41 34.66 -4.73
N VAL A 41 3.95 34.40 -3.53
CA VAL A 41 3.34 33.47 -2.57
C VAL A 41 2.61 34.21 -1.44
N LEU A 42 3.27 35.18 -0.80
CA LEU A 42 2.72 35.95 0.30
C LEU A 42 1.41 36.68 -0.06
N PRO A 43 1.23 37.25 -1.27
CA PRO A 43 -0.05 37.84 -1.65
C PRO A 43 -1.20 36.82 -1.69
N VAL A 44 -0.92 35.57 -2.11
CA VAL A 44 -1.90 34.48 -2.11
C VAL A 44 -2.32 34.16 -0.68
N PHE A 45 -1.36 34.04 0.26
CA PHE A 45 -1.67 33.79 1.67
C PHE A 45 -2.37 34.97 2.34
N LYS A 46 -1.97 36.22 2.06
CA LYS A 46 -2.62 37.43 2.59
C LYS A 46 -4.08 37.51 2.16
N LYS A 47 -4.36 37.26 0.88
CA LYS A 47 -5.72 37.36 0.32
C LYS A 47 -6.62 36.21 0.77
N ASN A 48 -6.10 34.99 0.79
CA ASN A 48 -6.93 33.79 0.87
C ASN A 48 -6.84 33.05 2.22
N CYS A 49 -5.81 33.29 3.03
CA CYS A 49 -5.53 32.48 4.23
C CYS A 49 -5.46 33.31 5.53
N ILE A 50 -4.72 34.43 5.55
CA ILE A 50 -4.42 35.19 6.78
C ILE A 50 -5.68 35.80 7.42
N GLY A 51 -6.72 36.11 6.64
CA GLY A 51 -7.99 36.60 7.20
C GLY A 51 -8.67 35.65 8.19
N CYS A 52 -8.27 34.37 8.20
CA CYS A 52 -8.72 33.34 9.15
C CYS A 52 -7.58 32.77 10.00
N HIS A 53 -6.36 32.69 9.48
CA HIS A 53 -5.16 32.19 10.16
C HIS A 53 -4.25 33.34 10.60
N ASN A 54 -4.77 34.22 11.45
CA ASN A 54 -4.01 35.32 12.07
C ASN A 54 -3.88 35.11 13.58
N ASN A 55 -3.14 35.98 14.25
CA ASN A 55 -2.87 35.90 15.68
C ASN A 55 -4.12 36.05 16.55
N ASP A 56 -5.16 36.70 16.03
CA ASP A 56 -6.44 36.89 16.74
C ASP A 56 -7.34 35.66 16.64
N LYS A 57 -7.62 35.19 15.42
CA LYS A 57 -8.62 34.14 15.17
C LYS A 57 -8.04 32.74 15.32
N LYS A 58 -6.76 32.53 14.97
CA LYS A 58 -6.04 31.25 15.04
C LYS A 58 -6.89 30.03 14.67
N ARG A 59 -7.66 30.10 13.57
CA ARG A 59 -8.59 29.02 13.21
C ARG A 59 -7.84 27.70 13.03
N GLY A 60 -8.35 26.63 13.64
CA GLY A 60 -7.68 25.33 13.66
C GLY A 60 -6.36 25.30 14.43
N GLY A 61 -6.12 26.24 15.34
CA GLY A 61 -4.88 26.36 16.12
C GLY A 61 -3.67 26.80 15.29
N VAL A 62 -3.88 27.36 14.11
CA VAL A 62 -2.82 27.75 13.17
C VAL A 62 -2.87 29.26 12.90
N THR A 63 -1.70 29.90 13.00
CA THR A 63 -1.45 31.25 12.49
C THR A 63 -0.45 31.18 11.33
N LEU A 64 -0.75 31.90 10.25
CA LEU A 64 0.15 32.14 9.12
C LEU A 64 0.61 33.61 9.09
N GLU A 65 0.23 34.38 10.10
CA GLU A 65 0.70 35.73 10.32
C GLU A 65 2.09 35.71 10.97
N GLY A 66 2.98 36.60 10.52
CA GLY A 66 4.37 36.67 11.00
C GLY A 66 5.40 35.95 10.11
N PHE A 67 4.96 35.11 9.17
CA PHE A 67 5.85 34.52 8.16
C PHE A 67 6.09 35.51 7.01
N ASN A 68 7.16 36.30 7.11
CA ASN A 68 7.47 37.36 6.15
C ASN A 68 8.66 37.03 5.24
N SER A 69 9.37 35.93 5.52
CA SER A 69 10.50 35.43 4.74
C SER A 69 10.48 33.91 4.59
N LEU A 70 11.26 33.41 3.63
CA LEU A 70 11.51 31.97 3.48
C LEU A 70 12.19 31.38 4.74
N GLU A 71 13.00 32.17 5.45
CA GLU A 71 13.68 31.71 6.66
C GLU A 71 12.68 31.43 7.79
N ASP A 72 11.67 32.29 7.97
CA ASP A 72 10.60 32.09 8.96
C ASP A 72 9.84 30.80 8.68
N VAL A 73 9.60 30.52 7.39
CA VAL A 73 8.92 29.33 6.89
C VAL A 73 9.75 28.08 7.20
N LYS A 74 11.04 28.09 6.87
CA LYS A 74 11.97 26.97 7.13
C LYS A 74 12.13 26.66 8.61
N LYS A 75 12.03 27.66 9.50
CA LYS A 75 12.02 27.44 10.96
C LYS A 75 10.82 26.61 11.44
N ASN A 76 9.75 26.52 10.65
CA ASN A 76 8.51 25.82 10.99
C ASN A 76 8.07 24.80 9.92
N ILE A 77 9.00 24.00 9.37
CA ILE A 77 8.73 23.03 8.29
C ILE A 77 7.49 22.16 8.55
N LYS A 78 7.32 21.61 9.76
CA LYS A 78 6.15 20.76 10.11
C LYS A 78 4.80 21.49 9.96
N LEU A 79 4.75 22.79 10.21
CA LEU A 79 3.54 23.58 9.97
C LEU A 79 3.29 23.68 8.47
N TRP A 80 4.33 23.98 7.70
CA TRP A 80 4.24 24.18 6.27
C TRP A 80 3.98 22.90 5.49
N GLU A 81 4.37 21.72 6.02
CA GLU A 81 3.92 20.41 5.52
C GLU A 81 2.40 20.30 5.59
N ARG A 82 1.81 20.60 6.75
CA ARG A 82 0.36 20.61 6.91
C ARG A 82 -0.31 21.62 5.98
N VAL A 83 0.28 22.81 5.80
CA VAL A 83 -0.24 23.81 4.85
C VAL A 83 -0.23 23.26 3.42
N ALA A 84 0.89 22.67 2.98
CA ALA A 84 1.02 22.06 1.66
C ALA A 84 -0.05 21.00 1.43
N ASP A 85 -0.26 20.10 2.40
CA ASP A 85 -1.28 19.07 2.32
C ASP A 85 -2.68 19.67 2.17
N LYS A 86 -3.06 20.64 3.02
CA LYS A 86 -4.39 21.27 2.95
C LYS A 86 -4.64 22.03 1.65
N LEU A 87 -3.61 22.59 1.04
CA LEU A 87 -3.71 23.23 -0.27
C LEU A 87 -3.86 22.19 -1.39
N ARG A 88 -3.07 21.12 -1.38
CA ARG A 88 -3.09 20.06 -2.39
C ARG A 88 -4.37 19.24 -2.37
N THR A 89 -4.94 19.02 -1.19
CA THR A 89 -6.22 18.32 -1.04
C THR A 89 -7.42 19.20 -1.34
N GLY A 90 -7.19 20.50 -1.60
CA GLY A 90 -8.23 21.49 -1.85
C GLY A 90 -9.13 21.74 -0.63
N GLU A 91 -8.65 21.43 0.58
CA GLU A 91 -9.40 21.64 1.83
C GLU A 91 -9.41 23.11 2.24
N MET A 92 -8.31 23.82 1.98
CA MET A 92 -8.15 25.22 2.31
C MET A 92 -7.92 26.06 1.04
N PRO A 93 -8.52 27.25 0.96
CA PRO A 93 -9.52 27.83 1.88
C PRO A 93 -10.87 27.08 1.83
N PRO A 94 -11.74 27.19 2.86
CA PRO A 94 -13.07 26.55 2.85
C PRO A 94 -13.95 27.03 1.67
N PRO A 95 -14.96 26.26 1.22
CA PRO A 95 -15.79 26.60 0.05
C PRO A 95 -16.46 27.99 0.11
N GLU A 96 -16.78 28.47 1.32
CA GLU A 96 -17.43 29.77 1.55
C GLU A 96 -16.47 30.96 1.53
N LYS A 97 -15.17 30.71 1.35
CA LYS A 97 -14.12 31.75 1.39
C LYS A 97 -13.47 31.93 0.02
N PRO A 98 -12.90 33.12 -0.27
CA PRO A 98 -12.14 33.35 -1.49
C PRO A 98 -11.03 32.31 -1.63
N ARG A 99 -11.04 31.58 -2.76
CA ARG A 99 -10.06 30.54 -3.06
C ARG A 99 -9.02 31.05 -4.07
N PRO A 100 -7.75 30.64 -3.95
CA PRO A 100 -6.77 30.86 -4.99
C PRO A 100 -7.20 30.16 -6.29
N THR A 101 -6.79 30.70 -7.43
CA THR A 101 -6.96 30.03 -8.72
C THR A 101 -6.03 28.82 -8.83
N THR A 102 -6.30 27.90 -9.76
CA THR A 102 -5.42 26.73 -10.01
C THR A 102 -3.98 27.16 -10.28
N ALA A 103 -3.78 28.20 -11.09
CA ALA A 103 -2.45 28.75 -11.37
C ALA A 103 -1.76 29.29 -10.10
N GLN A 104 -2.50 29.96 -9.21
CA GLN A 104 -1.95 30.42 -7.93
C GLN A 104 -1.57 29.25 -7.01
N LEU A 105 -2.39 28.19 -6.97
CA LEU A 105 -2.06 26.99 -6.21
C LEU A 105 -0.82 26.29 -6.76
N GLU A 106 -0.67 26.19 -8.07
CA GLU A 106 0.53 25.64 -8.71
C GLU A 106 1.78 26.42 -8.35
N VAL A 107 1.71 27.76 -8.38
CA VAL A 107 2.82 28.65 -7.96
C VAL A 107 3.19 28.40 -6.50
N VAL A 108 2.21 28.37 -5.59
CA VAL A 108 2.46 28.14 -4.16
C VAL A 108 3.03 26.75 -3.89
N ASN A 109 2.47 25.70 -4.52
CA ASN A 109 2.96 24.34 -4.35
C ASN A 109 4.38 24.16 -4.89
N ARG A 110 4.69 24.76 -6.05
CA ARG A 110 6.02 24.73 -6.64
C ARG A 110 7.04 25.45 -5.76
N TRP A 111 6.67 26.60 -5.20
CA TRP A 111 7.52 27.30 -4.23
C TRP A 111 7.74 26.48 -2.96
N LEU A 112 6.67 25.91 -2.41
CA LEU A 112 6.73 25.07 -1.22
C LEU A 112 7.77 23.96 -1.40
N ASP A 113 7.64 23.19 -2.48
CA ASP A 113 8.56 22.11 -2.81
C ASP A 113 10.00 22.61 -3.04
N ALA A 114 10.18 23.57 -3.95
CA ALA A 114 11.53 23.99 -4.35
C ALA A 114 12.29 24.75 -3.26
N GLN A 115 11.61 25.63 -2.51
CA GLN A 115 12.28 26.58 -1.63
C GLN A 115 12.18 26.21 -0.16
N VAL A 116 11.06 25.66 0.32
CA VAL A 116 10.89 25.37 1.76
C VAL A 116 11.25 23.94 2.09
N PHE A 117 10.97 23.03 1.17
CA PHE A 117 11.32 21.63 1.33
C PHE A 117 12.60 21.24 0.59
N GLU A 118 13.19 22.20 -0.15
CA GLU A 118 14.41 22.01 -0.96
C GLU A 118 14.34 20.72 -1.80
N PHE A 119 13.13 20.43 -2.28
CA PHE A 119 12.76 19.21 -2.95
C PHE A 119 12.30 19.56 -4.35
N SER A 120 12.84 18.87 -5.33
CA SER A 120 12.46 19.06 -6.71
C SER A 120 12.30 17.73 -7.39
N CYS A 121 11.18 17.55 -8.11
CA CYS A 121 11.03 16.47 -9.08
C CYS A 121 11.99 16.63 -10.28
N LYS A 122 12.61 17.80 -10.42
CA LYS A 122 13.64 18.12 -11.40
C LYS A 122 15.00 18.13 -10.69
N GLY A 123 15.83 17.10 -10.88
CA GLY A 123 17.13 16.99 -10.21
C GLY A 123 17.68 15.56 -10.19
N GLU A 124 18.64 15.31 -9.30
CA GLU A 124 19.18 13.97 -9.06
C GLU A 124 18.08 13.04 -8.51
N LYS A 125 18.01 11.82 -9.04
CA LYS A 125 17.04 10.81 -8.61
C LYS A 125 17.15 10.57 -7.10
N ASN A 126 16.03 10.31 -6.43
CA ASN A 126 16.06 9.96 -5.01
C ASN A 126 15.15 8.75 -4.76
N PRO A 127 15.71 7.54 -4.70
CA PRO A 127 14.92 6.31 -4.53
C PRO A 127 14.46 6.07 -3.07
N GLY A 128 14.67 7.05 -2.19
CA GLY A 128 14.48 6.91 -0.74
C GLY A 128 15.53 6.00 -0.08
N ARG A 129 15.32 5.69 1.20
CA ARG A 129 16.21 4.81 1.97
C ARG A 129 15.96 3.33 1.67
N VAL A 130 16.96 2.49 1.94
CA VAL A 130 16.78 1.04 2.05
C VAL A 130 16.82 0.66 3.53
N THR A 131 15.87 -0.16 3.96
CA THR A 131 15.78 -0.68 5.33
C THR A 131 16.11 -2.16 5.32
N LEU A 132 16.99 -2.58 6.23
CA LEU A 132 17.18 -4.00 6.47
C LEU A 132 15.88 -4.54 7.09
N ARG A 133 15.21 -5.47 6.41
CA ARG A 133 13.96 -6.05 6.90
C ARG A 133 14.09 -7.57 7.01
N ARG A 134 13.70 -8.12 8.16
CA ARG A 134 13.54 -9.58 8.31
C ARG A 134 12.30 -10.05 7.54
N LEU A 135 12.24 -11.35 7.25
CA LEU A 135 10.99 -11.99 6.84
C LEU A 135 9.97 -11.85 7.97
N ASN A 136 8.77 -11.39 7.64
CA ASN A 136 7.65 -11.50 8.56
C ASN A 136 7.20 -12.97 8.67
N ARG A 137 6.30 -13.29 9.60
CA ARG A 137 5.85 -14.67 9.86
C ARG A 137 5.34 -15.37 8.60
N LEU A 138 4.60 -14.66 7.77
CA LEU A 138 4.01 -15.22 6.56
C LEU A 138 5.06 -15.46 5.46
N GLU A 139 5.94 -14.48 5.23
CA GLU A 139 7.06 -14.60 4.30
C GLU A 139 7.97 -15.76 4.71
N TYR A 140 8.25 -15.94 6.01
CA TYR A 140 9.02 -17.07 6.52
C TYR A 140 8.34 -18.41 6.20
N ASN A 141 7.07 -18.57 6.55
CA ASN A 141 6.29 -19.79 6.27
C ASN A 141 6.26 -20.13 4.77
N ASN A 142 5.99 -19.14 3.93
CA ASN A 142 5.95 -19.31 2.48
C ASN A 142 7.34 -19.68 1.91
N THR A 143 8.39 -19.01 2.38
CA THR A 143 9.76 -19.25 1.93
C THR A 143 10.19 -20.66 2.29
N VAL A 144 9.95 -21.11 3.52
CA VAL A 144 10.28 -22.48 3.98
C VAL A 144 9.53 -23.52 3.16
N ARG A 145 8.22 -23.32 2.93
CA ARG A 145 7.41 -24.20 2.09
C ARG A 145 7.98 -24.33 0.68
N ASP A 146 8.29 -23.21 0.04
CA ASP A 146 8.74 -23.21 -1.36
C ASP A 146 10.21 -23.67 -1.48
N LEU A 147 11.02 -23.50 -0.43
CA LEU A 147 12.42 -23.93 -0.37
C LEU A 147 12.57 -25.44 -0.12
N LEU A 148 11.78 -25.99 0.82
CA LEU A 148 11.99 -27.33 1.39
C LEU A 148 10.75 -28.25 1.31
N GLY A 149 9.61 -27.75 0.85
CA GLY A 149 8.37 -28.53 0.77
C GLY A 149 7.69 -28.81 2.11
N VAL A 150 8.07 -28.07 3.15
CA VAL A 150 7.50 -28.21 4.51
C VAL A 150 6.19 -27.42 4.59
N THR A 151 5.10 -28.08 4.97
CA THR A 151 3.74 -27.52 4.87
C THR A 151 3.10 -27.10 6.19
N PHE A 152 3.70 -27.41 7.34
CA PHE A 152 3.29 -26.81 8.61
C PHE A 152 3.74 -25.34 8.68
N LEU A 153 3.27 -24.59 9.67
CA LEU A 153 3.53 -23.15 9.81
C LEU A 153 4.58 -22.89 10.92
N PRO A 154 5.88 -23.02 10.64
CA PRO A 154 6.93 -22.87 11.67
C PRO A 154 6.92 -21.51 12.38
N ALA A 155 6.45 -20.45 11.73
CA ALA A 155 6.35 -19.12 12.32
C ALA A 155 5.06 -18.89 13.13
N GLU A 156 4.24 -19.92 13.37
CA GLU A 156 3.00 -19.77 14.14
C GLU A 156 3.28 -19.39 15.60
N GLU A 157 4.37 -19.87 16.20
CA GLU A 157 4.77 -19.55 17.57
C GLU A 157 5.65 -18.30 17.70
N PHE A 158 5.98 -17.63 16.59
CA PHE A 158 6.78 -16.41 16.66
C PHE A 158 5.97 -15.29 17.32
N PRO A 159 6.63 -14.35 18.04
CA PRO A 159 6.01 -13.09 18.41
C PRO A 159 5.30 -12.44 17.23
N ALA A 160 4.18 -11.76 17.48
CA ALA A 160 3.45 -11.05 16.45
C ALA A 160 4.35 -9.97 15.80
N ASP A 161 4.22 -9.82 14.48
CA ASP A 161 4.93 -8.79 13.75
C ASP A 161 4.31 -7.42 14.01
N ASP A 162 5.15 -6.42 14.27
CA ASP A 162 4.72 -5.03 14.41
C ASP A 162 4.19 -4.48 13.08
N VAL A 163 3.18 -3.62 13.15
CA VAL A 163 2.55 -3.01 11.97
C VAL A 163 3.03 -1.58 11.81
N GLY A 164 3.71 -1.31 10.69
CA GLY A 164 4.18 0.03 10.30
C GLY A 164 3.41 0.50 9.07
N TYR A 165 2.97 1.76 9.04
CA TYR A 165 2.28 2.36 7.87
C TYR A 165 1.05 1.57 7.34
N GLY A 166 0.51 0.65 8.15
CA GLY A 166 -0.60 -0.25 7.80
C GLY A 166 -0.20 -1.65 7.34
N PHE A 167 1.10 -2.00 7.33
CA PHE A 167 1.59 -3.30 6.89
C PHE A 167 2.57 -3.94 7.88
N ASP A 168 2.65 -5.28 7.88
CA ASP A 168 3.38 -6.12 8.84
C ASP A 168 4.73 -6.63 8.33
N HIS A 169 5.18 -6.18 7.15
CA HIS A 169 6.50 -6.52 6.58
C HIS A 169 7.42 -5.30 6.46
N ILE A 170 7.18 -4.27 7.28
CA ILE A 170 7.90 -3.00 7.25
C ILE A 170 9.20 -3.07 8.05
N GLY A 171 10.33 -2.87 7.38
CA GLY A 171 11.66 -2.92 8.01
C GLY A 171 11.88 -1.88 9.11
N ASP A 172 11.16 -0.75 9.08
CA ASP A 172 11.26 0.31 10.11
C ASP A 172 10.79 -0.14 11.50
N VAL A 173 9.93 -1.16 11.58
CA VAL A 173 9.32 -1.62 12.85
C VAL A 173 9.57 -3.11 13.13
N LEU A 174 10.04 -3.89 12.16
CA LEU A 174 10.36 -5.30 12.36
C LEU A 174 11.66 -5.49 13.14
N THR A 175 11.55 -5.44 14.47
CA THR A 175 12.66 -5.71 15.39
C THR A 175 12.98 -7.21 15.49
N LEU A 176 14.16 -7.53 16.05
CA LEU A 176 14.58 -8.90 16.39
C LEU A 176 14.75 -9.04 17.90
N PRO A 177 13.67 -9.31 18.66
CA PRO A 177 13.76 -9.59 20.09
C PRO A 177 14.56 -10.89 20.35
N PRO A 178 15.24 -11.04 21.50
CA PRO A 178 15.96 -12.27 21.85
C PRO A 178 15.11 -13.54 21.73
N ILE A 179 13.85 -13.48 22.18
CA ILE A 179 12.91 -14.61 22.09
C ILE A 179 12.62 -15.03 20.64
N LEU A 180 12.66 -14.10 19.67
CA LEU A 180 12.48 -14.45 18.26
C LEU A 180 13.70 -15.19 17.71
N LEU A 181 14.91 -14.90 18.20
CA LEU A 181 16.13 -15.63 17.81
C LEU A 181 16.08 -17.09 18.29
N GLU A 182 15.64 -17.32 19.52
CA GLU A 182 15.41 -18.67 20.06
C GLU A 182 14.38 -19.41 19.19
N LYS A 183 13.25 -18.77 18.87
CA LYS A 183 12.22 -19.35 18.02
C LYS A 183 12.69 -19.66 16.59
N TYR A 184 13.65 -18.93 16.04
CA TYR A 184 14.26 -19.30 14.76
C TYR A 184 15.08 -20.60 14.83
N LEU A 185 15.76 -20.84 15.95
CA LEU A 185 16.52 -22.08 16.17
C LEU A 185 15.56 -23.27 16.33
N ASP A 186 14.53 -23.14 17.16
CA ASP A 186 13.48 -24.15 17.33
C ASP A 186 12.82 -24.50 15.98
N ALA A 187 12.41 -23.47 15.23
CA ALA A 187 11.81 -23.65 13.91
C ALA A 187 12.77 -24.35 12.94
N ALA A 188 14.07 -24.02 12.95
CA ALA A 188 15.04 -24.67 12.09
C ALA A 188 15.18 -26.17 12.41
N GLU A 189 15.14 -26.54 13.70
CA GLU A 189 15.12 -27.95 14.14
C GLU A 189 13.86 -28.67 13.67
N ASP A 190 12.68 -28.09 13.89
CA ASP A 190 11.41 -28.68 13.47
C ASP A 190 11.31 -28.86 11.95
N ILE A 191 11.74 -27.85 11.19
CA ILE A 191 11.79 -27.89 9.72
C ILE A 191 12.69 -29.03 9.26
N VAL A 192 13.89 -29.15 9.83
CA VAL A 192 14.84 -30.19 9.45
C VAL A 192 14.34 -31.58 9.86
N SER A 193 13.77 -31.71 11.05
CA SER A 193 13.14 -32.95 11.50
C SER A 193 12.03 -33.41 10.55
N ALA A 194 11.14 -32.50 10.16
CA ALA A 194 10.07 -32.80 9.19
C ALA A 194 10.60 -33.13 7.79
N LEU A 195 11.62 -32.40 7.33
CA LEU A 195 12.27 -32.63 6.04
C LEU A 195 12.84 -34.05 5.93
N PHE A 196 13.55 -34.52 6.97
CA PHE A 196 14.18 -35.84 6.97
C PHE A 196 13.19 -36.99 7.20
N LYS A 197 11.99 -36.71 7.73
CA LYS A 197 10.87 -37.68 7.79
C LYS A 197 10.20 -37.91 6.42
N ASN A 198 10.39 -37.00 5.46
CA ASN A 198 9.74 -37.06 4.15
C ASN A 198 10.77 -37.23 3.02
N ARG A 199 10.97 -38.48 2.58
CA ARG A 199 11.90 -38.82 1.49
C ARG A 199 11.60 -38.08 0.17
N PHE A 200 10.33 -37.84 -0.14
CA PHE A 200 9.96 -37.09 -1.33
C PHE A 200 10.51 -35.66 -1.28
N ASN A 201 10.43 -34.99 -0.12
CA ASN A 201 10.96 -33.64 0.02
C ASN A 201 12.49 -33.60 -0.12
N LEU A 202 13.21 -34.56 0.50
CA LEU A 202 14.67 -34.67 0.34
C LEU A 202 15.09 -34.81 -1.12
N THR A 203 14.45 -35.72 -1.87
CA THR A 203 14.79 -35.94 -3.28
C THR A 203 14.37 -34.76 -4.15
N ARG A 204 13.19 -34.18 -3.91
CA ARG A 204 12.68 -33.08 -4.73
C ARG A 204 13.47 -31.78 -4.53
N TYR A 205 13.68 -31.38 -3.27
CA TYR A 205 14.19 -30.05 -2.91
C TYR A 205 15.70 -30.03 -2.64
N LEU A 206 16.26 -31.06 -2.00
CA LEU A 206 17.70 -31.16 -1.73
C LEU A 206 18.48 -32.02 -2.74
N LYS A 207 17.77 -32.70 -3.67
CA LYS A 207 18.37 -33.69 -4.58
C LYS A 207 19.08 -34.85 -3.85
N VAL A 208 18.65 -35.14 -2.62
CA VAL A 208 19.16 -36.25 -1.81
C VAL A 208 18.22 -37.46 -1.96
N PRO A 209 18.65 -38.56 -2.60
CA PRO A 209 17.78 -39.71 -2.85
C PRO A 209 17.55 -40.57 -1.60
N ALA A 210 18.52 -40.61 -0.70
CA ALA A 210 18.45 -41.34 0.57
C ALA A 210 19.49 -40.75 1.57
N PRO A 211 19.11 -40.41 2.82
CA PRO A 211 20.02 -39.83 3.81
C PRO A 211 21.25 -40.70 4.10
N ASP A 212 21.08 -42.01 4.18
CA ASP A 212 22.12 -43.02 4.46
C ASP A 212 23.20 -43.10 3.37
N LYS A 213 22.93 -42.56 2.18
CA LYS A 213 23.89 -42.50 1.06
C LYS A 213 24.70 -41.22 1.01
N VAL A 214 24.38 -40.23 1.85
CA VAL A 214 25.11 -38.97 1.91
C VAL A 214 26.47 -39.22 2.54
N THR A 215 27.50 -38.64 1.95
CA THR A 215 28.86 -38.59 2.46
C THR A 215 29.27 -37.15 2.74
N ILE A 216 30.35 -36.94 3.51
CA ILE A 216 30.91 -35.60 3.74
C ILE A 216 31.24 -34.87 2.42
N LYS A 217 31.62 -35.61 1.37
CA LYS A 217 31.97 -35.02 0.06
C LYS A 217 30.78 -34.35 -0.63
N ASP A 218 29.56 -34.72 -0.26
CA ASP A 218 28.33 -34.19 -0.86
C ASP A 218 27.90 -32.86 -0.21
N TYR A 219 28.44 -32.51 0.98
CA TYR A 219 28.04 -31.30 1.70
C TYR A 219 28.19 -30.01 0.89
N PRO A 220 29.29 -29.73 0.17
CA PRO A 220 29.45 -28.49 -0.56
C PRO A 220 28.38 -28.31 -1.65
N GLU A 221 28.01 -29.39 -2.34
CA GLU A 221 27.00 -29.34 -3.40
C GLU A 221 25.59 -29.15 -2.82
N ILE A 222 25.21 -29.95 -1.82
CA ILE A 222 23.88 -29.90 -1.20
C ILE A 222 23.68 -28.55 -0.50
N LEU A 223 24.60 -28.16 0.39
CA LEU A 223 24.50 -26.92 1.15
C LEU A 223 24.68 -25.70 0.25
N GLY A 224 25.53 -25.77 -0.78
CA GLY A 224 25.70 -24.69 -1.74
C GLY A 224 24.46 -24.44 -2.60
N THR A 225 23.80 -25.52 -3.05
CA THR A 225 22.53 -25.42 -3.78
C THR A 225 21.42 -24.85 -2.91
N LEU A 226 21.31 -25.35 -1.67
CA LEU A 226 20.33 -24.86 -0.71
C LEU A 226 20.57 -23.39 -0.36
N ALA A 227 21.80 -23.03 0.02
CA ALA A 227 22.18 -21.67 0.37
C ALA A 227 21.95 -20.70 -0.80
N THR A 228 22.21 -21.13 -2.04
CA THR A 228 21.95 -20.30 -3.23
C THR A 228 20.48 -19.91 -3.36
N LYS A 229 19.56 -20.85 -3.11
CA LYS A 229 18.12 -20.59 -3.11
C LYS A 229 17.69 -19.79 -1.88
N ALA A 230 18.14 -20.20 -0.70
CA ALA A 230 17.79 -19.60 0.59
C ALA A 230 18.24 -18.13 0.69
N TYR A 231 19.44 -17.83 0.20
CA TYR A 231 20.02 -16.48 0.21
C TYR A 231 19.62 -15.66 -1.02
N ARG A 232 18.86 -16.27 -1.94
CA ARG A 232 18.26 -15.64 -3.13
C ARG A 232 19.30 -15.03 -4.08
N ARG A 233 20.53 -15.56 -4.03
CA ARG A 233 21.68 -15.24 -4.88
C ARG A 233 22.66 -16.41 -4.89
N PRO A 234 23.58 -16.51 -5.86
CA PRO A 234 24.68 -17.47 -5.80
C PRO A 234 25.41 -17.40 -4.46
N ALA A 235 25.46 -18.52 -3.73
CA ALA A 235 26.26 -18.63 -2.52
C ALA A 235 27.74 -18.56 -2.91
N THR A 236 28.52 -17.78 -2.17
CA THR A 236 29.96 -17.64 -2.45
C THR A 236 30.72 -18.91 -2.04
N PRO A 237 31.85 -19.21 -2.68
CA PRO A 237 32.68 -20.37 -2.28
C PRO A 237 33.07 -20.33 -0.80
N ALA A 238 33.28 -19.15 -0.23
CA ALA A 238 33.61 -18.97 1.18
C ALA A 238 32.43 -19.32 2.10
N GLU A 239 31.20 -18.92 1.74
CA GLU A 239 29.99 -19.29 2.48
C GLU A 239 29.75 -20.80 2.44
N VAL A 240 29.88 -21.42 1.26
CA VAL A 240 29.73 -22.88 1.11
C VAL A 240 30.78 -23.60 1.95
N LYS A 241 32.04 -23.20 1.87
CA LYS A 241 33.13 -23.77 2.68
C LYS A 241 32.84 -23.66 4.18
N LYS A 242 32.33 -22.51 4.65
CA LYS A 242 31.99 -22.30 6.07
C LYS A 242 30.86 -23.23 6.52
N LEU A 243 29.80 -23.36 5.71
CA LEU A 243 28.67 -24.24 5.99
C LEU A 243 29.11 -25.72 6.01
N SER A 244 29.89 -26.16 5.02
CA SER A 244 30.43 -27.52 4.96
C SER A 244 31.36 -27.82 6.14
N ALA A 245 32.26 -26.90 6.50
CA ALA A 245 33.17 -27.08 7.63
C ALA A 245 32.41 -27.19 8.97
N MET A 246 31.32 -26.44 9.14
CA MET A 246 30.44 -26.56 10.31
C MET A 246 29.76 -27.94 10.34
N ALA A 247 29.16 -28.38 9.23
CA ALA A 247 28.55 -29.71 9.12
C ALA A 247 29.56 -30.84 9.39
N GLU A 248 30.80 -30.69 8.90
CA GLU A 248 31.90 -31.62 9.16
C GLU A 248 32.32 -31.66 10.64
N SER A 249 32.28 -30.53 11.35
CA SER A 249 32.65 -30.49 12.77
C SER A 249 31.73 -31.34 13.64
N VAL A 250 30.44 -31.44 13.29
CA VAL A 250 29.48 -32.31 13.97
C VAL A 250 29.88 -33.78 13.82
N VAL A 251 30.27 -34.19 12.61
CA VAL A 251 30.75 -35.57 12.35
C VAL A 251 32.08 -35.84 13.07
N LYS A 252 33.00 -34.86 13.10
CA LYS A 252 34.26 -34.98 13.86
C LYS A 252 34.03 -35.12 15.38
N GLY A 253 32.88 -34.66 15.87
CA GLY A 253 32.43 -34.84 17.24
C GLY A 253 31.88 -36.25 17.55
N GLY A 254 31.80 -37.14 16.56
CA GLY A 254 31.32 -38.53 16.71
C GLY A 254 29.91 -38.78 16.19
N GLU A 255 29.20 -37.75 15.71
CA GLU A 255 27.85 -37.88 15.19
C GLU A 255 27.79 -38.49 13.77
N PRO A 256 26.68 -39.14 13.38
CA PRO A 256 26.48 -39.62 12.02
C PRO A 256 26.57 -38.52 10.96
N VAL A 257 26.97 -38.86 9.73
CA VAL A 257 27.05 -37.94 8.58
C VAL A 257 25.71 -37.22 8.35
N VAL A 258 24.58 -37.91 8.53
CA VAL A 258 23.26 -37.29 8.37
C VAL A 258 23.02 -36.15 9.37
N GLU A 259 23.50 -36.28 10.61
CA GLU A 259 23.36 -35.21 11.62
C GLU A 259 24.24 -34.00 11.28
N GLY A 260 25.42 -34.22 10.69
CA GLY A 260 26.23 -33.14 10.13
C GLY A 260 25.50 -32.37 9.02
N LEU A 261 24.85 -33.07 8.10
CA LEU A 261 24.03 -32.42 7.06
C LEU A 261 22.86 -31.63 7.65
N LYS A 262 22.14 -32.20 8.63
CA LYS A 262 21.06 -31.52 9.34
C LYS A 262 21.53 -30.21 9.98
N ALA A 263 22.66 -30.23 10.68
CA ALA A 263 23.26 -29.03 11.27
C ALA A 263 23.63 -27.98 10.21
N GLY A 264 24.15 -28.41 9.06
CA GLY A 264 24.43 -27.52 7.94
C GLY A 264 23.16 -26.85 7.38
N ILE A 265 22.05 -27.60 7.28
CA ILE A 265 20.76 -27.06 6.83
C ILE A 265 20.20 -26.08 7.87
N GLN A 266 20.25 -26.41 9.16
CA GLN A 266 19.86 -25.50 10.24
C GLN A 266 20.67 -24.19 10.17
N ALA A 267 21.98 -24.27 9.94
CA ALA A 267 22.84 -23.09 9.79
C ALA A 267 22.41 -22.19 8.62
N VAL A 268 21.93 -22.77 7.51
CA VAL A 268 21.34 -21.98 6.41
C VAL A 268 20.06 -21.29 6.85
N LEU A 269 19.18 -21.98 7.59
CA LEU A 269 17.87 -21.47 8.03
C LEU A 269 17.93 -20.42 9.15
N VAL A 270 19.06 -20.31 9.87
CA VAL A 270 19.27 -19.24 10.88
C VAL A 270 20.26 -18.17 10.42
N SER A 271 20.73 -18.27 9.18
CA SER A 271 21.61 -17.27 8.58
C SER A 271 20.88 -15.93 8.40
N PRO A 272 21.53 -14.79 8.68
CA PRO A 272 20.98 -13.47 8.34
C PRO A 272 20.62 -13.35 6.85
N HIS A 273 21.34 -14.02 5.94
CA HIS A 273 21.03 -14.00 4.51
C HIS A 273 19.73 -14.74 4.15
N PHE A 274 19.27 -15.66 5.00
CA PHE A 274 17.97 -16.29 4.84
C PHE A 274 16.86 -15.48 5.54
N LEU A 275 17.11 -15.11 6.81
CA LEU A 275 16.15 -14.43 7.69
C LEU A 275 15.84 -12.99 7.26
N PHE A 276 16.72 -12.34 6.51
CA PHE A 276 16.56 -10.95 6.09
C PHE A 276 16.61 -10.79 4.57
N HIS A 277 15.93 -9.75 4.10
CA HIS A 277 16.19 -9.15 2.80
C HIS A 277 17.46 -8.32 2.87
N VAL A 278 18.59 -8.95 2.57
CA VAL A 278 19.91 -8.33 2.63
C VAL A 278 20.21 -7.65 1.29
N GLU A 279 20.13 -6.32 1.27
CA GLU A 279 20.43 -5.47 0.11
C GLU A 279 21.58 -4.50 0.41
N ILE A 280 22.68 -5.04 0.95
CA ILE A 280 23.83 -4.25 1.39
C ILE A 280 24.52 -3.65 0.18
N ASP A 281 24.75 -2.34 0.27
CA ASP A 281 25.52 -1.60 -0.72
C ASP A 281 26.99 -2.06 -0.72
N PRO A 282 27.53 -2.55 -1.84
CA PRO A 282 28.95 -2.88 -1.93
C PRO A 282 29.83 -1.62 -1.85
N ASP A 283 29.28 -0.43 -2.15
CA ASP A 283 29.94 0.85 -1.99
C ASP A 283 29.18 1.74 -1.00
N THR A 284 29.37 1.46 0.30
CA THR A 284 28.78 2.23 1.39
C THR A 284 29.29 3.68 1.47
N SER A 285 30.33 4.04 0.69
CA SER A 285 30.91 5.38 0.67
C SER A 285 30.20 6.33 -0.30
N SER A 286 29.50 5.78 -1.31
CA SER A 286 28.80 6.56 -2.32
C SER A 286 27.37 6.87 -1.89
N THR A 287 27.05 8.17 -1.78
CA THR A 287 25.67 8.62 -1.56
C THR A 287 24.86 8.76 -2.85
N LYS A 288 25.47 8.43 -4.01
CA LYS A 288 24.81 8.54 -5.31
C LYS A 288 23.79 7.41 -5.51
N PRO A 289 22.59 7.72 -5.97
CA PRO A 289 21.61 6.72 -6.36
C PRO A 289 22.17 5.79 -7.43
N HIS A 290 21.96 4.48 -7.26
CA HIS A 290 22.33 3.48 -8.24
C HIS A 290 21.37 2.27 -8.19
N PRO A 291 21.28 1.49 -9.28
CA PRO A 291 20.42 0.32 -9.32
C PRO A 291 20.84 -0.76 -8.31
N ILE A 292 19.85 -1.41 -7.70
CA ILE A 292 20.09 -2.67 -6.97
C ILE A 292 20.57 -3.74 -7.96
N ASN A 293 21.26 -4.77 -7.48
CA ASN A 293 21.69 -5.86 -8.35
C ASN A 293 20.48 -6.70 -8.84
N GLN A 294 20.70 -7.56 -9.82
CA GLN A 294 19.61 -8.30 -10.47
C GLN A 294 18.97 -9.36 -9.56
N PHE A 295 19.72 -9.94 -8.63
CA PHE A 295 19.19 -10.90 -7.64
C PHE A 295 18.35 -10.20 -6.58
N GLU A 296 18.75 -9.00 -6.16
CA GLU A 296 17.95 -8.12 -5.30
C GLU A 296 16.63 -7.75 -6.01
N LEU A 297 16.69 -7.38 -7.31
CA LEU A 297 15.49 -7.09 -8.10
C LEU A 297 14.55 -8.30 -8.24
N ALA A 298 15.09 -9.49 -8.54
CA ALA A 298 14.32 -10.73 -8.56
C ALA A 298 13.65 -11.02 -7.21
N SER A 299 14.37 -10.79 -6.11
CA SER A 299 13.85 -10.96 -4.75
C SER A 299 12.76 -9.94 -4.43
N ARG A 300 12.94 -8.66 -4.76
CA ARG A 300 11.88 -7.65 -4.57
C ARG A 300 10.62 -8.04 -5.35
N LEU A 301 10.75 -8.45 -6.62
CA LEU A 301 9.65 -8.93 -7.45
C LEU A 301 8.89 -10.11 -6.83
N SER A 302 9.62 -11.15 -6.41
CA SER A 302 9.01 -12.37 -5.87
C SER A 302 8.34 -12.13 -4.52
N TYR A 303 8.95 -11.33 -3.63
CA TYR A 303 8.35 -11.04 -2.32
C TYR A 303 7.18 -10.07 -2.41
N PHE A 304 7.23 -9.12 -3.35
CA PHE A 304 6.10 -8.25 -3.61
C PHE A 304 4.87 -9.05 -4.09
N LEU A 305 5.03 -9.93 -5.09
CA LEU A 305 3.88 -10.59 -5.72
C LEU A 305 3.54 -11.96 -5.13
N TRP A 306 4.48 -12.66 -4.52
CA TRP A 306 4.29 -14.01 -3.96
C TRP A 306 4.56 -14.13 -2.46
N SER A 307 5.16 -13.12 -1.83
CA SER A 307 5.64 -13.19 -0.44
C SER A 307 6.52 -14.43 -0.20
N SER A 308 7.37 -14.76 -1.17
CA SER A 308 8.24 -15.94 -1.18
C SER A 308 9.43 -15.75 -2.13
N LEU A 309 10.34 -16.72 -2.14
CA LEU A 309 11.59 -16.72 -2.92
C LEU A 309 11.37 -16.66 -4.45
N PRO A 310 12.33 -16.11 -5.21
CA PRO A 310 12.30 -16.13 -6.67
C PRO A 310 12.29 -17.57 -7.20
N ASP A 311 11.49 -17.84 -8.23
CA ASP A 311 11.55 -19.12 -8.91
C ASP A 311 12.77 -19.21 -9.84
N GLU A 312 12.98 -20.39 -10.43
CA GLU A 312 14.13 -20.64 -11.32
C GLU A 312 14.16 -19.69 -12.52
N THR A 313 13.00 -19.26 -13.02
CA THR A 313 12.90 -18.30 -14.14
C THR A 313 13.45 -16.94 -13.73
N LEU A 314 12.95 -16.35 -12.63
CA LEU A 314 13.45 -15.08 -12.12
C LEU A 314 14.94 -15.17 -11.75
N PHE A 315 15.35 -16.27 -11.12
CA PHE A 315 16.74 -16.49 -10.71
C PHE A 315 17.69 -16.55 -11.91
N ASN A 316 17.29 -17.23 -13.00
CA ASN A 316 18.10 -17.31 -14.22
C ASN A 316 18.14 -15.97 -14.96
N LEU A 317 17.01 -15.25 -15.06
CA LEU A 317 16.99 -13.90 -15.62
C LEU A 317 17.91 -12.95 -14.84
N ALA A 318 17.95 -13.08 -13.51
CA ALA A 318 18.86 -12.31 -12.68
C ALA A 318 20.33 -12.66 -12.95
N LYS A 319 20.64 -13.96 -13.00
CA LYS A 319 21.98 -14.49 -13.31
C LYS A 319 22.49 -14.02 -14.67
N GLU A 320 21.62 -13.91 -15.66
CA GLU A 320 21.93 -13.48 -17.02
C GLU A 320 21.87 -11.95 -17.19
N ASN A 321 21.60 -11.18 -16.13
CA ASN A 321 21.41 -9.72 -16.15
C ASN A 321 20.29 -9.24 -17.09
N LYS A 322 19.23 -10.03 -17.27
CA LYS A 322 18.17 -9.77 -18.25
C LYS A 322 16.93 -9.05 -17.69
N LEU A 323 16.71 -8.97 -16.37
CA LEU A 323 15.45 -8.42 -15.84
C LEU A 323 15.20 -6.97 -16.29
N ARG A 324 16.25 -6.16 -16.42
CA ARG A 324 16.13 -4.75 -16.87
C ARG A 324 16.09 -4.57 -18.39
N GLN A 325 16.11 -5.66 -19.17
CA GLN A 325 15.90 -5.55 -20.62
C GLN A 325 14.46 -5.13 -20.90
N THR A 326 14.27 -4.36 -21.97
CA THR A 326 12.97 -3.82 -22.37
C THR A 326 11.91 -4.93 -22.45
N GLY A 327 10.80 -4.77 -21.73
CA GLY A 327 9.67 -5.70 -21.74
C GLY A 327 9.79 -6.91 -20.80
N VAL A 328 10.97 -7.19 -20.24
CA VAL A 328 11.17 -8.39 -19.39
C VAL A 328 10.45 -8.24 -18.06
N ILE A 329 10.56 -7.10 -17.39
CA ILE A 329 9.83 -6.83 -16.12
C ILE A 329 8.32 -6.91 -16.33
N GLU A 330 7.81 -6.32 -17.42
CA GLU A 330 6.39 -6.33 -17.73
C GLU A 330 5.88 -7.77 -17.95
N ALA A 331 6.64 -8.58 -18.70
CA ALA A 331 6.34 -9.99 -18.91
C ALA A 331 6.38 -10.79 -17.59
N GLU A 332 7.38 -10.55 -16.74
CA GLU A 332 7.50 -11.22 -15.45
C GLU A 332 6.37 -10.81 -14.49
N VAL A 333 6.01 -9.52 -14.38
CA VAL A 333 4.84 -9.11 -13.56
C VAL A 333 3.58 -9.84 -14.01
N ALA A 334 3.32 -9.90 -15.33
CA ALA A 334 2.16 -10.62 -15.86
C ALA A 334 2.21 -12.12 -15.58
N ARG A 335 3.40 -12.74 -15.67
CA ARG A 335 3.60 -14.17 -15.35
C ARG A 335 3.39 -14.46 -13.86
N LEU A 336 3.99 -13.65 -13.00
CA LEU A 336 3.91 -13.79 -11.55
C LEU A 336 2.46 -13.67 -11.06
N LEU A 337 1.67 -12.74 -11.64
CA LEU A 337 0.26 -12.56 -11.30
C LEU A 337 -0.66 -13.73 -11.73
N LYS A 338 -0.26 -14.52 -12.73
CA LYS A 338 -0.99 -15.71 -13.19
C LYS A 338 -0.72 -16.94 -12.31
N ASP A 339 0.40 -16.96 -11.60
CA ASP A 339 0.78 -18.06 -10.71
C ASP A 339 -0.12 -18.11 -9.46
N ALA A 340 -0.37 -19.33 -8.96
CA ALA A 340 -1.20 -19.54 -7.78
C ALA A 340 -0.65 -18.83 -6.52
N ARG A 341 0.66 -18.60 -6.44
CA ARG A 341 1.32 -17.87 -5.34
C ARG A 341 0.93 -16.40 -5.29
N ALA A 342 0.43 -15.81 -6.38
CA ALA A 342 -0.09 -14.43 -6.38
C ALA A 342 -1.29 -14.23 -5.45
N LYS A 343 -1.94 -15.33 -5.01
CA LYS A 343 -2.94 -15.28 -3.94
C LYS A 343 -2.40 -14.64 -2.66
N SER A 344 -1.11 -14.85 -2.33
CA SER A 344 -0.45 -14.22 -1.18
C SER A 344 -0.55 -12.69 -1.28
N PHE A 345 -0.12 -12.09 -2.40
CA PHE A 345 -0.24 -10.65 -2.63
C PHE A 345 -1.67 -10.16 -2.47
N THR A 346 -2.62 -10.76 -3.21
CA THR A 346 -4.02 -10.27 -3.21
C THR A 346 -4.67 -10.39 -1.83
N ARG A 347 -4.34 -11.41 -1.03
CA ARG A 347 -4.84 -11.56 0.34
C ARG A 347 -4.17 -10.57 1.28
N ASN A 348 -2.84 -10.59 1.32
CA ASN A 348 -2.04 -9.83 2.29
C ASN A 348 -2.21 -8.34 2.14
N PHE A 349 -2.17 -7.85 0.89
CA PHE A 349 -2.36 -6.44 0.62
C PHE A 349 -3.76 -6.01 1.04
N THR A 350 -4.79 -6.74 0.62
CA THR A 350 -6.20 -6.39 0.87
C THR A 350 -6.55 -6.39 2.35
N GLU A 351 -6.19 -7.45 3.08
CA GLU A 351 -6.52 -7.57 4.50
C GLU A 351 -5.85 -6.50 5.36
N GLN A 352 -4.68 -5.99 4.93
CA GLN A 352 -3.94 -4.96 5.63
C GLN A 352 -4.37 -3.55 5.21
N TRP A 353 -4.47 -3.29 3.90
CA TRP A 353 -4.98 -2.02 3.37
C TRP A 353 -6.38 -1.71 3.90
N LEU A 354 -7.28 -2.69 3.86
CA LEU A 354 -8.64 -2.52 4.36
C LEU A 354 -8.77 -2.80 5.87
N GLN A 355 -7.67 -3.12 6.56
CA GLN A 355 -7.62 -3.41 8.00
C GLN A 355 -8.55 -4.57 8.45
N LEU A 356 -8.87 -5.49 7.54
CA LEU A 356 -9.80 -6.61 7.78
C LEU A 356 -9.26 -7.63 8.77
N ARG A 357 -7.95 -7.64 9.06
CA ARG A 357 -7.41 -8.48 10.14
C ARG A 357 -8.03 -8.16 11.50
N ASN A 358 -8.51 -6.93 11.70
CA ASN A 358 -9.22 -6.50 12.90
C ASN A 358 -10.60 -7.16 13.04
N LEU A 359 -11.13 -7.81 12.00
CA LEU A 359 -12.40 -8.55 12.12
C LEU A 359 -12.34 -9.65 13.18
N LYS A 360 -11.16 -10.21 13.45
CA LYS A 360 -10.96 -11.23 14.49
C LYS A 360 -11.10 -10.68 15.91
N THR A 361 -10.87 -9.39 16.11
CA THR A 361 -10.85 -8.76 17.44
C THR A 361 -12.12 -7.96 17.73
N VAL A 362 -12.81 -7.45 16.70
CA VAL A 362 -14.09 -6.76 16.90
C VAL A 362 -15.19 -7.76 17.29
N GLN A 363 -15.98 -7.38 18.30
CA GLN A 363 -17.06 -8.20 18.84
C GLN A 363 -18.38 -7.42 18.78
N PRO A 364 -19.08 -7.41 17.62
CA PRO A 364 -20.45 -6.93 17.57
C PRO A 364 -21.33 -7.64 18.61
N ASP A 365 -22.22 -6.88 19.24
CA ASP A 365 -23.16 -7.39 20.23
C ASP A 365 -24.09 -8.41 19.56
N ARG A 366 -23.92 -9.69 19.90
CA ARG A 366 -24.68 -10.80 19.31
C ARG A 366 -26.16 -10.80 19.71
N ALA A 367 -26.54 -10.16 20.82
CA ALA A 367 -27.95 -10.01 21.18
C ALA A 367 -28.63 -8.99 20.27
N ARG A 368 -27.91 -7.94 19.85
CA ARG A 368 -28.41 -6.93 18.90
C ARG A 368 -28.26 -7.35 17.44
N PHE A 369 -27.25 -8.14 17.12
CA PHE A 369 -26.94 -8.58 15.76
C PHE A 369 -26.82 -10.12 15.68
N PRO A 370 -27.92 -10.86 15.89
CA PRO A 370 -27.91 -12.32 15.99
C PRO A 370 -27.50 -13.04 14.69
N SER A 371 -27.55 -12.36 13.55
CA SER A 371 -27.05 -12.89 12.27
C SER A 371 -25.52 -12.90 12.17
N PHE A 372 -24.82 -12.16 13.04
CA PHE A 372 -23.37 -12.09 13.02
C PHE A 372 -22.75 -13.26 13.77
N ASN A 373 -22.00 -14.08 13.04
CA ASN A 373 -21.27 -15.24 13.55
C ASN A 373 -19.90 -15.34 12.87
N ASP A 374 -19.07 -16.29 13.33
CA ASP A 374 -17.71 -16.46 12.83
C ASP A 374 -17.67 -16.83 11.35
N GLN A 375 -18.64 -17.62 10.87
CA GLN A 375 -18.73 -17.94 9.45
C GLN A 375 -19.07 -16.72 8.59
N LEU A 376 -19.94 -15.81 9.04
CA LEU A 376 -20.22 -14.56 8.32
C LEU A 376 -19.01 -13.62 8.37
N ARG A 377 -18.31 -13.56 9.50
CA ARG A 377 -17.06 -12.79 9.66
C ARG A 377 -16.01 -13.24 8.63
N ASP A 378 -15.82 -14.54 8.46
CA ASP A 378 -14.89 -15.10 7.48
C ASP A 378 -15.32 -14.83 6.03
N ASP A 379 -16.64 -14.85 5.77
CA ASP A 379 -17.18 -14.50 4.46
C ASP A 379 -16.90 -13.04 4.09
N MET A 380 -17.05 -12.11 5.04
CA MET A 380 -16.79 -10.69 4.82
C MET A 380 -15.31 -10.44 4.44
N ALA A 381 -14.38 -11.15 5.07
CA ALA A 381 -12.97 -11.09 4.70
C ALA A 381 -12.74 -11.70 3.30
N THR A 382 -13.37 -12.85 3.03
CA THR A 382 -13.23 -13.56 1.74
C THR A 382 -13.79 -12.75 0.57
N GLU A 383 -14.92 -12.06 0.74
CA GLU A 383 -15.50 -11.13 -0.22
C GLU A 383 -14.45 -10.13 -0.70
N SER A 384 -13.81 -9.44 0.25
CA SER A 384 -12.86 -8.37 -0.03
C SER A 384 -11.65 -8.89 -0.80
N VAL A 385 -11.10 -10.05 -0.39
CA VAL A 385 -9.97 -10.70 -1.05
C VAL A 385 -10.32 -11.15 -2.46
N MET A 386 -11.49 -11.76 -2.67
CA MET A 386 -11.95 -12.15 -4.01
C MET A 386 -12.19 -10.94 -4.90
N TYR A 387 -12.79 -9.89 -4.37
CA TYR A 387 -13.02 -8.63 -5.07
C TYR A 387 -11.72 -7.99 -5.57
N PHE A 388 -10.71 -7.91 -4.70
CA PHE A 388 -9.38 -7.43 -5.08
C PHE A 388 -8.67 -8.34 -6.08
N SER A 389 -8.76 -9.66 -5.89
CA SER A 389 -8.19 -10.65 -6.80
C SER A 389 -8.78 -10.52 -8.21
N HIS A 390 -10.09 -10.30 -8.31
CA HIS A 390 -10.79 -10.06 -9.57
C HIS A 390 -10.28 -8.81 -10.28
N ILE A 391 -10.23 -7.66 -9.58
CA ILE A 391 -9.74 -6.40 -10.16
C ILE A 391 -8.28 -6.54 -10.64
N THR A 392 -7.45 -7.27 -9.89
CA THR A 392 -6.05 -7.50 -10.24
C THR A 392 -5.91 -8.41 -11.46
N LYS A 393 -6.56 -9.57 -11.47
CA LYS A 393 -6.42 -10.58 -12.53
C LYS A 393 -7.01 -10.14 -13.86
N GLU A 394 -8.20 -9.53 -13.81
CA GLU A 394 -8.89 -9.02 -15.00
C GLU A 394 -8.37 -7.64 -15.44
N ASN A 395 -7.31 -7.14 -14.80
CA ASN A 395 -6.74 -5.82 -15.05
C ASN A 395 -7.82 -4.74 -15.14
N ARG A 396 -8.64 -4.63 -14.10
CA ARG A 396 -9.72 -3.63 -14.02
C ARG A 396 -9.19 -2.30 -13.53
N SER A 397 -10.02 -1.26 -13.63
CA SER A 397 -9.66 0.05 -13.09
C SER A 397 -9.66 -0.02 -11.55
N ILE A 398 -8.65 0.55 -10.90
CA ILE A 398 -8.62 0.65 -9.44
C ILE A 398 -9.78 1.51 -8.91
N LEU A 399 -10.38 2.38 -9.72
CA LEU A 399 -11.54 3.17 -9.32
C LEU A 399 -12.76 2.30 -8.96
N GLU A 400 -12.79 1.05 -9.44
CA GLU A 400 -13.82 0.09 -9.05
C GLU A 400 -13.75 -0.25 -7.54
N PHE A 401 -12.61 -0.04 -6.87
CA PHE A 401 -12.57 -0.14 -5.41
C PHE A 401 -13.44 0.91 -4.73
N VAL A 402 -13.67 2.08 -5.34
CA VAL A 402 -14.51 3.15 -4.79
C VAL A 402 -15.97 2.94 -5.17
N ASP A 403 -16.24 2.64 -6.45
CA ASP A 403 -17.59 2.42 -6.95
C ASP A 403 -17.63 1.30 -8.00
N SER A 404 -18.50 0.33 -7.77
CA SER A 404 -18.81 -0.75 -8.70
C SER A 404 -20.26 -1.18 -8.50
N ASN A 405 -20.78 -1.99 -9.41
CA ASN A 405 -22.12 -2.56 -9.31
C ASN A 405 -22.09 -4.06 -8.98
N TYR A 406 -20.98 -4.59 -8.46
CA TYR A 406 -20.86 -6.02 -8.19
C TYR A 406 -20.01 -6.31 -6.94
N THR A 407 -20.17 -7.52 -6.42
CA THR A 407 -19.30 -8.09 -5.39
C THR A 407 -19.14 -9.60 -5.59
N PHE A 408 -18.47 -10.27 -4.66
CA PHE A 408 -18.40 -11.73 -4.56
C PHE A 408 -19.12 -12.17 -3.28
N ALA A 409 -20.13 -13.03 -3.42
CA ALA A 409 -20.89 -13.51 -2.28
C ALA A 409 -21.24 -15.00 -2.45
N ASN A 410 -21.20 -15.74 -1.34
CA ASN A 410 -21.91 -17.00 -1.20
C ASN A 410 -23.35 -16.74 -0.69
N ASN A 411 -24.11 -17.80 -0.47
CA ASN A 411 -25.49 -17.72 0.02
C ASN A 411 -25.65 -17.01 1.38
N ARG A 412 -24.70 -17.16 2.30
CA ARG A 412 -24.74 -16.56 3.64
C ARG A 412 -24.53 -15.05 3.57
N LEU A 413 -23.50 -14.59 2.88
CA LEU A 413 -23.25 -13.16 2.68
C LEU A 413 -24.34 -12.51 1.80
N ALA A 414 -24.81 -13.21 0.77
CA ALA A 414 -25.91 -12.73 -0.06
C ALA A 414 -27.19 -12.51 0.75
N ARG A 415 -27.55 -13.45 1.64
CA ARG A 415 -28.67 -13.29 2.58
C ARG A 415 -28.48 -12.08 3.50
N HIS A 416 -27.27 -11.91 4.04
CA HIS A 416 -26.93 -10.75 4.86
C HIS A 416 -27.05 -9.41 4.10
N TYR A 417 -26.78 -9.42 2.81
CA TYR A 417 -26.91 -8.24 1.94
C TYR A 417 -28.32 -8.04 1.37
N GLY A 418 -29.21 -9.02 1.49
CA GLY A 418 -30.53 -9.00 0.86
C GLY A 418 -30.50 -9.24 -0.65
N ILE A 419 -29.45 -9.91 -1.17
CA ILE A 419 -29.33 -10.26 -2.59
C ILE A 419 -30.18 -11.52 -2.85
N PRO A 420 -31.21 -11.47 -3.70
CA PRO A 420 -32.04 -12.62 -4.00
C PRO A 420 -31.31 -13.64 -4.88
N ASN A 421 -31.80 -14.89 -4.89
CA ASN A 421 -31.42 -15.94 -5.85
C ASN A 421 -29.93 -16.38 -5.81
N VAL A 422 -29.25 -16.26 -4.67
CA VAL A 422 -27.92 -16.84 -4.46
C VAL A 422 -28.02 -18.04 -3.51
N SER A 423 -27.97 -19.25 -4.05
CA SER A 423 -28.07 -20.50 -3.27
C SER A 423 -26.72 -21.19 -3.01
N SER A 424 -25.69 -20.87 -3.81
CA SER A 424 -24.37 -21.49 -3.74
C SER A 424 -23.66 -21.25 -2.40
N SER A 425 -23.04 -22.28 -1.84
CA SER A 425 -22.09 -22.14 -0.73
C SER A 425 -20.74 -21.55 -1.17
N ASP A 426 -20.43 -21.67 -2.46
CA ASP A 426 -19.25 -21.07 -3.07
C ASP A 426 -19.51 -19.60 -3.39
N PHE A 427 -18.44 -18.80 -3.34
CA PHE A 427 -18.49 -17.41 -3.74
C PHE A 427 -18.65 -17.28 -5.26
N ILE A 428 -19.66 -16.52 -5.66
CA ILE A 428 -19.90 -16.16 -7.06
C ILE A 428 -19.90 -14.65 -7.21
N LYS A 429 -19.56 -14.16 -8.40
CA LYS A 429 -19.74 -12.75 -8.74
C LYS A 429 -21.24 -12.45 -8.81
N VAL A 430 -21.68 -11.44 -8.07
CA VAL A 430 -23.08 -10.99 -8.02
C VAL A 430 -23.18 -9.51 -8.31
N GLU A 431 -24.21 -9.10 -9.03
CA GLU A 431 -24.46 -7.69 -9.35
C GLU A 431 -25.51 -7.08 -8.40
N PHE A 432 -25.26 -5.85 -7.97
CA PHE A 432 -26.19 -5.05 -7.17
C PHE A 432 -27.19 -4.35 -8.10
N LYS A 433 -28.45 -4.80 -8.06
CA LYS A 433 -29.53 -4.20 -8.87
C LYS A 433 -30.15 -2.95 -8.25
N ASP A 434 -30.08 -2.83 -6.92
CA ASP A 434 -30.67 -1.72 -6.17
C ASP A 434 -29.73 -0.51 -6.02
N ASN A 435 -28.47 -0.63 -6.46
CA ASN A 435 -27.40 0.35 -6.32
C ASN A 435 -27.12 0.82 -4.88
N LYS A 436 -27.60 0.09 -3.87
CA LYS A 436 -27.38 0.43 -2.45
C LYS A 436 -25.92 0.21 -2.06
N ARG A 437 -25.28 -0.79 -2.68
CA ARG A 437 -23.90 -1.22 -2.41
C ARG A 437 -23.01 -1.10 -3.63
N GLY A 438 -21.72 -1.21 -3.36
CA GLY A 438 -20.63 -1.36 -4.30
C GLY A 438 -19.38 -0.61 -3.84
N GLY A 439 -18.23 -1.00 -4.38
CA GLY A 439 -16.93 -0.60 -3.84
C GLY A 439 -16.70 -1.07 -2.39
N VAL A 440 -15.46 -0.92 -1.91
CA VAL A 440 -15.02 -1.46 -0.61
C VAL A 440 -15.65 -0.71 0.57
N ILE A 441 -16.05 0.55 0.40
CA ILE A 441 -16.59 1.38 1.49
C ILE A 441 -17.97 0.90 1.97
N THR A 442 -18.64 0.04 1.20
CA THR A 442 -19.96 -0.53 1.52
C THR A 442 -19.93 -2.03 1.82
N GLN A 443 -18.75 -2.65 1.83
CA GLN A 443 -18.57 -4.05 2.22
C GLN A 443 -18.72 -4.19 3.73
N ALA A 444 -19.41 -5.23 4.18
CA ALA A 444 -19.72 -5.42 5.59
C ALA A 444 -18.47 -5.62 6.46
N GLY A 445 -17.38 -6.18 5.92
CA GLY A 445 -16.12 -6.28 6.64
C GLY A 445 -15.59 -4.91 7.07
N VAL A 446 -15.52 -3.96 6.13
CA VAL A 446 -15.11 -2.58 6.37
C VAL A 446 -16.09 -1.87 7.31
N LEU A 447 -17.39 -2.02 7.08
CA LEU A 447 -18.43 -1.39 7.91
C LEU A 447 -18.41 -1.90 9.36
N THR A 448 -17.99 -3.15 9.57
CA THR A 448 -17.87 -3.77 10.90
C THR A 448 -16.66 -3.23 11.66
N ILE A 449 -15.47 -3.22 11.06
CA ILE A 449 -14.25 -2.72 11.72
C ILE A 449 -14.31 -1.21 12.01
N THR A 450 -15.17 -0.48 11.30
CA THR A 450 -15.38 0.97 11.47
C THR A 450 -16.60 1.30 12.34
N SER A 451 -17.13 0.33 13.10
CA SER A 451 -18.26 0.52 14.01
C SER A 451 -17.88 0.15 15.45
N ASN A 452 -18.77 0.47 16.40
CA ASN A 452 -18.67 0.00 17.79
C ASN A 452 -19.50 -1.29 17.95
N PRO A 453 -19.31 -2.08 19.03
CA PRO A 453 -20.04 -3.32 19.26
C PRO A 453 -21.56 -3.21 19.13
N THR A 454 -22.13 -2.10 19.60
CA THR A 454 -23.58 -1.91 19.72
C THR A 454 -24.15 -0.90 18.71
N ARG A 455 -23.32 -0.08 18.06
CA ARG A 455 -23.76 1.06 17.23
C ARG A 455 -22.77 1.43 16.14
N THR A 456 -23.26 2.13 15.11
CA THR A 456 -22.41 2.67 14.04
C THR A 456 -21.53 3.79 14.57
N SER A 457 -20.49 4.15 13.82
CA SER A 457 -19.62 5.29 14.14
C SER A 457 -19.29 6.08 12.88
N PRO A 458 -20.03 7.18 12.60
CA PRO A 458 -19.74 8.09 11.50
C PRO A 458 -18.31 8.61 11.53
N VAL A 459 -17.79 8.90 12.74
CA VAL A 459 -16.42 9.35 12.94
C VAL A 459 -15.41 8.30 12.47
N LYS A 460 -15.52 7.05 12.92
CA LYS A 460 -14.60 5.96 12.52
C LYS A 460 -14.70 5.65 11.02
N ARG A 461 -15.92 5.62 10.46
CA ARG A 461 -16.15 5.41 9.02
C ARG A 461 -15.53 6.52 8.18
N GLY A 462 -15.79 7.77 8.53
CA GLY A 462 -15.25 8.93 7.84
C GLY A 462 -13.74 9.03 7.93
N LYS A 463 -13.17 8.78 9.13
CA LYS A 463 -11.72 8.69 9.33
C LYS A 463 -11.11 7.61 8.44
N TRP A 464 -11.71 6.42 8.41
CA TRP A 464 -11.22 5.33 7.59
C TRP A 464 -11.24 5.66 6.09
N ILE A 465 -12.28 6.34 5.58
CA ILE A 465 -12.32 6.81 4.18
C ILE A 465 -11.22 7.85 3.92
N LEU A 466 -11.02 8.81 4.82
CA LEU A 466 -9.94 9.80 4.69
C LEU A 466 -8.55 9.15 4.65
N GLU A 467 -8.31 8.15 5.48
CA GLU A 467 -7.01 7.47 5.62
C GLU A 467 -6.74 6.45 4.52
N ASN A 468 -7.72 5.61 4.18
CA ASN A 468 -7.52 4.44 3.31
C ASN A 468 -7.99 4.65 1.88
N ILE A 469 -8.85 5.64 1.62
CA ILE A 469 -9.36 5.95 0.28
C ILE A 469 -8.78 7.26 -0.23
N LEU A 470 -8.81 8.35 0.55
CA LEU A 470 -8.42 9.67 0.04
C LEU A 470 -6.96 10.03 0.31
N GLY A 471 -6.28 9.38 1.25
CA GLY A 471 -4.91 9.74 1.65
C GLY A 471 -4.82 11.12 2.30
N THR A 472 -5.88 11.55 2.98
CA THR A 472 -5.96 12.86 3.65
C THR A 472 -6.35 12.69 5.12
N PRO A 473 -5.53 12.02 5.94
CA PRO A 473 -5.88 11.70 7.33
C PRO A 473 -6.30 12.96 8.11
N PRO A 474 -7.29 12.84 9.03
CA PRO A 474 -7.62 13.93 9.93
C PRO A 474 -6.44 14.22 10.87
N PRO A 475 -6.29 15.45 11.38
CA PRO A 475 -5.29 15.74 12.41
C PRO A 475 -5.58 14.92 13.68
N PRO A 476 -4.55 14.63 14.50
CA PRO A 476 -4.75 13.93 15.78
C PRO A 476 -5.70 14.74 16.69
N PRO A 477 -6.47 14.06 17.56
CA PRO A 477 -7.36 14.74 18.49
C PRO A 477 -6.58 15.64 19.45
N PRO A 478 -7.15 16.77 19.90
CA PRO A 478 -6.55 17.58 20.95
C PRO A 478 -6.36 16.76 22.25
N PRO A 479 -5.29 17.01 23.04
CA PRO A 479 -5.11 16.37 24.34
C PRO A 479 -6.32 16.61 25.26
N GLY A 480 -6.78 15.58 25.97
CA GLY A 480 -7.82 15.69 27.02
C GLY A 480 -9.27 15.65 26.54
N VAL A 481 -9.54 15.28 25.27
CA VAL A 481 -10.91 15.02 24.78
C VAL A 481 -11.20 13.53 24.87
N ASP A 482 -12.06 13.13 25.80
CA ASP A 482 -12.53 11.75 25.95
C ASP A 482 -13.43 11.33 24.78
N GLU A 483 -13.38 10.05 24.39
CA GLU A 483 -14.37 9.48 23.47
C GLU A 483 -15.78 9.57 24.09
N LEU A 484 -16.79 9.82 23.24
CA LEU A 484 -18.21 9.78 23.63
C LEU A 484 -18.54 8.48 24.36
N LYS A 485 -18.74 8.58 25.68
CA LYS A 485 -19.13 7.46 26.54
C LYS A 485 -20.49 6.91 26.08
N GLU A 486 -20.67 5.59 26.22
CA GLU A 486 -21.87 4.89 25.72
C GLU A 486 -23.19 5.39 26.33
N ASP A 487 -23.10 6.03 27.50
CA ASP A 487 -24.21 6.38 28.36
C ASP A 487 -24.45 7.89 28.50
N GLU A 488 -24.23 8.69 27.44
CA GLU A 488 -24.79 10.05 27.42
C GLU A 488 -26.31 9.99 27.25
N LYS A 489 -27.00 9.57 28.33
CA LYS A 489 -28.46 9.60 28.52
C LYS A 489 -29.07 11.00 28.32
N ALA A 490 -28.24 12.02 28.12
CA ALA A 490 -28.64 13.40 27.87
C ALA A 490 -28.93 13.71 26.38
N LEU A 491 -28.47 12.88 25.43
CA LEU A 491 -28.63 13.17 23.99
C LEU A 491 -29.78 12.33 23.38
N THR A 492 -30.73 13.00 22.73
CA THR A 492 -31.92 12.37 22.14
C THR A 492 -31.90 12.39 20.60
N GLY A 493 -32.63 11.47 19.97
CA GLY A 493 -32.77 11.38 18.52
C GLY A 493 -31.84 10.38 17.83
N THR A 494 -31.76 10.47 16.49
CA THR A 494 -30.87 9.65 15.64
C THR A 494 -29.40 9.80 16.04
N LEU A 495 -28.54 8.87 15.64
CA LEU A 495 -27.09 9.03 15.83
C LEU A 495 -26.55 10.35 15.27
N ARG A 496 -27.06 10.81 14.11
CA ARG A 496 -26.72 12.13 13.54
C ARG A 496 -27.05 13.25 14.51
N GLN A 497 -28.30 13.33 14.99
CA GLN A 497 -28.75 14.39 15.89
C GLN A 497 -27.92 14.41 17.18
N ARG A 498 -27.58 13.23 17.72
CA ARG A 498 -26.70 13.12 18.89
C ARG A 498 -25.29 13.63 18.60
N MET A 499 -24.72 13.35 17.42
CA MET A 499 -23.41 13.88 17.03
C MET A 499 -23.43 15.39 16.77
N GLU A 500 -24.50 15.92 16.19
CA GLU A 500 -24.69 17.36 16.00
C GLU A 500 -24.77 18.10 17.35
N GLN A 501 -25.49 17.53 18.33
CA GLN A 501 -25.52 18.04 19.71
C GLN A 501 -24.11 18.01 20.34
N HIS A 502 -23.36 16.91 20.17
CA HIS A 502 -21.98 16.80 20.66
C HIS A 502 -21.03 17.81 20.00
N ARG A 503 -21.24 18.12 18.72
CA ARG A 503 -20.42 19.05 17.93
C ARG A 503 -20.82 20.51 18.05
N ALA A 504 -21.73 20.85 18.96
CA ALA A 504 -22.06 22.25 19.26
C ALA A 504 -20.82 23.07 19.67
N ASN A 505 -19.75 22.42 20.15
CA ASN A 505 -18.46 23.06 20.38
C ASN A 505 -17.71 23.36 19.05
N PRO A 506 -17.41 24.64 18.74
CA PRO A 506 -16.69 25.04 17.52
C PRO A 506 -15.32 24.36 17.33
N ASN A 507 -14.64 24.02 18.44
CA ASN A 507 -13.33 23.34 18.40
C ASN A 507 -13.45 21.90 17.88
N CYS A 508 -14.56 21.22 18.17
CA CYS A 508 -14.83 19.86 17.71
C CYS A 508 -15.37 19.84 16.27
N ALA A 509 -16.24 20.80 15.94
CA ALA A 509 -16.89 20.89 14.63
C ALA A 509 -15.89 20.98 13.46
N THR A 510 -14.78 21.70 13.66
CA THR A 510 -13.76 21.97 12.63
C THR A 510 -13.11 20.69 12.10
N CYS A 511 -12.81 19.72 12.97
CA CYS A 511 -12.18 18.46 12.56
C CYS A 511 -13.22 17.42 12.11
N HIS A 512 -14.38 17.40 12.77
CA HIS A 512 -15.40 16.37 12.52
C HIS A 512 -16.22 16.59 11.25
N GLN A 513 -16.40 17.82 10.77
CA GLN A 513 -17.30 18.10 9.64
C GLN A 513 -17.05 17.21 8.41
N ARG A 514 -15.78 16.96 8.08
CA ARG A 514 -15.41 16.12 6.94
C ARG A 514 -15.67 14.64 7.19
N MET A 515 -15.20 14.12 8.32
CA MET A 515 -15.36 12.71 8.69
C MET A 515 -16.84 12.37 8.82
N ASP A 516 -17.56 13.17 9.58
CA ASP A 516 -18.97 12.94 9.89
C ASP A 516 -19.82 12.95 8.62
N ALA A 517 -19.59 13.88 7.68
CA ALA A 517 -20.34 13.87 6.42
C ALA A 517 -20.21 12.51 5.71
N MET A 518 -18.98 12.04 5.47
CA MET A 518 -18.74 10.74 4.83
C MET A 518 -19.28 9.57 5.65
N GLY A 519 -19.15 9.63 6.98
CA GLY A 519 -19.69 8.62 7.88
C GLY A 519 -21.21 8.56 7.86
N PHE A 520 -21.88 9.70 7.86
CA PHE A 520 -23.34 9.80 7.78
C PHE A 520 -23.88 9.26 6.45
N GLY A 521 -23.14 9.46 5.35
CA GLY A 521 -23.47 8.86 4.07
C GLY A 521 -23.49 7.34 4.04
N LEU A 522 -23.04 6.68 5.11
CA LEU A 522 -23.07 5.23 5.28
C LEU A 522 -24.04 4.77 6.39
N GLU A 523 -24.82 5.65 7.02
CA GLU A 523 -25.64 5.28 8.18
C GLU A 523 -26.79 4.31 7.86
N ASN A 524 -27.17 4.19 6.58
CA ASN A 524 -28.04 3.11 6.12
C ASN A 524 -27.45 1.72 6.29
N PHE A 525 -26.17 1.58 6.62
CA PHE A 525 -25.56 0.32 7.01
C PHE A 525 -25.39 0.24 8.52
N ASN A 526 -25.99 -0.78 9.13
CA ASN A 526 -25.85 -1.06 10.55
C ASN A 526 -24.40 -1.47 10.93
N PRO A 527 -24.08 -1.72 12.22
CA PRO A 527 -22.72 -2.05 12.66
C PRO A 527 -22.11 -3.29 12.02
N VAL A 528 -22.92 -4.24 11.56
CA VAL A 528 -22.45 -5.45 10.87
C VAL A 528 -22.62 -5.35 9.35
N GLY A 529 -22.91 -4.15 8.84
CA GLY A 529 -23.01 -3.85 7.42
C GLY A 529 -24.30 -4.29 6.74
N ALA A 530 -25.36 -4.68 7.46
CA ALA A 530 -26.68 -4.93 6.89
C ALA A 530 -27.43 -3.60 6.64
N TRP A 531 -28.30 -3.57 5.63
CA TRP A 531 -29.08 -2.37 5.28
C TRP A 531 -30.16 -2.07 6.31
N ARG A 532 -30.41 -0.79 6.60
CA ARG A 532 -31.48 -0.28 7.44
C ARG A 532 -31.98 1.09 6.96
N GLU A 533 -33.25 1.36 7.23
CA GLU A 533 -33.89 2.66 6.95
C GLU A 533 -34.20 3.45 8.22
N MET A 534 -34.17 2.78 9.38
CA MET A 534 -34.50 3.34 10.69
C MET A 534 -33.33 3.18 11.68
N ASP A 535 -33.09 4.21 12.49
CA ASP A 535 -32.26 4.17 13.70
C ASP A 535 -33.18 4.23 14.93
N GLY A 536 -33.49 3.06 15.50
CA GLY A 536 -34.58 2.94 16.47
C GLY A 536 -35.92 3.25 15.80
N GLN A 537 -36.59 4.29 16.28
CA GLN A 537 -37.88 4.73 15.73
C GLN A 537 -37.76 5.88 14.72
N HIS A 538 -36.54 6.35 14.43
CA HIS A 538 -36.32 7.52 13.58
C HIS A 538 -35.80 7.13 12.19
N PRO A 539 -36.27 7.76 11.10
CA PRO A 539 -35.73 7.54 9.77
C PRO A 539 -34.28 8.04 9.67
N ILE A 540 -33.46 7.35 8.87
CA ILE A 540 -32.05 7.67 8.68
C ILE A 540 -31.91 8.77 7.62
N ASP A 541 -31.15 9.81 7.97
CA ASP A 541 -30.67 10.83 7.05
C ASP A 541 -29.19 10.58 6.67
N ALA A 542 -28.98 10.10 5.44
CA ALA A 542 -27.66 9.87 4.87
C ALA A 542 -27.12 11.06 4.06
N ALA A 543 -27.81 12.21 4.05
CA ALA A 543 -27.41 13.33 3.21
C ALA A 543 -26.24 14.12 3.81
N GLY A 544 -25.28 14.53 2.99
CA GLY A 544 -24.13 15.31 3.46
C GLY A 544 -23.51 16.14 2.36
N GLU A 545 -22.43 16.83 2.71
CA GLU A 545 -21.67 17.66 1.79
C GLU A 545 -20.18 17.37 1.90
N LEU A 546 -19.56 17.08 0.76
CA LEU A 546 -18.10 16.97 0.66
C LEU A 546 -17.55 18.31 0.17
N ALA A 547 -16.72 18.94 1.01
CA ALA A 547 -16.08 20.20 0.68
C ALA A 547 -15.39 20.15 -0.70
N GLY A 548 -15.78 21.07 -1.58
CA GLY A 548 -15.26 21.16 -2.95
C GLY A 548 -15.73 20.07 -3.93
N SER A 549 -16.62 19.17 -3.52
CA SER A 549 -17.19 18.12 -4.40
C SER A 549 -18.71 18.17 -4.50
N GLY A 550 -19.40 18.79 -3.54
CA GLY A 550 -20.85 19.00 -3.58
C GLY A 550 -21.62 18.16 -2.58
N LYS A 551 -22.94 18.19 -2.70
CA LYS A 551 -23.88 17.51 -1.80
C LYS A 551 -24.22 16.10 -2.31
N PHE A 552 -24.57 15.22 -1.39
CA PHE A 552 -25.09 13.88 -1.67
C PHE A 552 -26.26 13.57 -0.73
N ALA A 553 -27.19 12.72 -1.16
CA ALA A 553 -28.35 12.27 -0.39
C ALA A 553 -28.31 10.78 -0.05
N SER A 554 -27.39 10.01 -0.63
CA SER A 554 -27.35 8.55 -0.51
C SER A 554 -25.92 7.98 -0.51
N PRO A 555 -25.72 6.74 -0.03
CA PRO A 555 -24.44 6.04 -0.15
C PRO A 555 -23.93 5.94 -1.60
N ARG A 556 -24.85 5.85 -2.58
CA ARG A 556 -24.50 5.84 -4.00
C ARG A 556 -23.91 7.18 -4.45
N GLU A 557 -24.58 8.28 -4.14
CA GLU A 557 -24.11 9.61 -4.51
C GLU A 557 -22.79 9.94 -3.80
N LEU A 558 -22.62 9.53 -2.54
CA LEU A 558 -21.33 9.62 -1.85
C LEU A 558 -20.21 8.92 -2.64
N ARG A 559 -20.43 7.68 -3.09
CA ARG A 559 -19.45 6.94 -3.91
C ARG A 559 -19.15 7.66 -5.22
N GLN A 560 -20.15 8.21 -5.90
CA GLN A 560 -19.95 8.97 -7.14
C GLN A 560 -19.11 10.23 -6.90
N LEU A 561 -19.31 10.95 -5.78
CA LEU A 561 -18.47 12.08 -5.42
C LEU A 561 -17.02 11.65 -5.10
N LEU A 562 -16.82 10.48 -4.49
CA LEU A 562 -15.49 9.93 -4.23
C LEU A 562 -14.79 9.48 -5.52
N VAL A 563 -15.51 8.93 -6.51
CA VAL A 563 -14.97 8.67 -7.85
C VAL A 563 -14.53 9.98 -8.52
N GLY A 564 -15.26 11.07 -8.31
CA GLY A 564 -14.84 12.42 -8.72
C GLY A 564 -13.53 12.90 -8.10
N LYS A 565 -13.05 12.23 -7.04
CA LYS A 565 -11.74 12.42 -6.40
C LYS A 565 -10.73 11.33 -6.79
N SER A 566 -10.88 10.74 -7.98
CA SER A 566 -10.05 9.65 -8.51
C SER A 566 -8.54 9.89 -8.38
N GLN A 567 -8.07 11.11 -8.58
CA GLN A 567 -6.66 11.46 -8.42
C GLN A 567 -6.15 11.26 -6.98
N LEU A 568 -6.94 11.67 -5.97
CA LEU A 568 -6.59 11.48 -4.57
C LEU A 568 -6.58 10.00 -4.20
N PHE A 569 -7.59 9.26 -4.69
CA PHE A 569 -7.64 7.81 -4.50
C PHE A 569 -6.46 7.10 -5.15
N ALA A 570 -6.15 7.42 -6.41
CA ALA A 570 -5.02 6.83 -7.12
C ALA A 570 -3.69 7.13 -6.43
N ARG A 571 -3.50 8.36 -5.92
CA ARG A 571 -2.31 8.74 -5.13
C ARG A 571 -2.20 7.92 -3.84
N CYS A 572 -3.27 7.87 -3.05
CA CYS A 572 -3.32 7.10 -1.80
C CYS A 572 -3.04 5.62 -2.03
N PHE A 573 -3.71 5.03 -3.02
CA PHE A 573 -3.56 3.62 -3.35
C PHE A 573 -2.15 3.31 -3.88
N THR A 574 -1.57 4.19 -4.70
CA THR A 574 -0.18 4.07 -5.18
C THR A 574 0.82 4.15 -4.03
N GLU A 575 0.63 5.09 -3.08
CA GLU A 575 1.46 5.20 -1.89
C GLU A 575 1.43 3.91 -1.07
N LYS A 576 0.23 3.38 -0.78
CA LYS A 576 0.05 2.11 -0.06
C LYS A 576 0.69 0.94 -0.82
N MET A 577 0.58 0.93 -2.15
CA MET A 577 1.21 -0.09 -2.99
C MET A 577 2.74 -0.01 -2.95
N LEU A 578 3.33 1.18 -2.99
CA LEU A 578 4.78 1.36 -2.86
C LEU A 578 5.27 0.94 -1.47
N ILE A 579 4.58 1.34 -0.40
CA ILE A 579 4.89 0.90 0.97
C ILE A 579 4.92 -0.62 1.05
N TYR A 580 3.90 -1.27 0.48
CA TYR A 580 3.83 -2.73 0.43
C TYR A 580 4.94 -3.32 -0.46
N ALA A 581 5.23 -2.75 -1.63
CA ALA A 581 6.22 -3.28 -2.54
C ALA A 581 7.65 -3.15 -2.01
N THR A 582 7.97 -2.10 -1.25
CA THR A 582 9.33 -1.83 -0.77
C THR A 582 9.56 -2.14 0.70
N GLY A 583 8.50 -2.36 1.50
CA GLY A 583 8.64 -2.68 2.92
C GLY A 583 9.17 -1.53 3.78
N ARG A 584 8.87 -0.27 3.41
CA ARG A 584 9.27 0.94 4.13
C ARG A 584 8.23 2.05 4.03
N GLY A 585 8.27 2.99 4.96
CA GLY A 585 7.50 4.24 4.83
C GLY A 585 7.92 5.08 3.63
N MET A 586 6.98 5.82 3.06
CA MET A 586 7.27 6.80 2.01
C MET A 586 7.84 8.08 2.61
N GLU A 587 8.85 8.62 1.95
CA GLU A 587 9.47 9.89 2.27
C GLU A 587 8.92 10.98 1.35
N ARG A 588 9.24 12.24 1.65
CA ARG A 588 8.90 13.36 0.77
C ARG A 588 9.43 13.16 -0.66
N ALA A 589 10.60 12.54 -0.78
CA ALA A 589 11.22 12.25 -2.06
C ALA A 589 10.38 11.33 -2.96
N ASP A 590 9.61 10.42 -2.36
CA ASP A 590 8.78 9.48 -3.10
C ASP A 590 7.54 10.16 -3.73
N GLN A 591 7.19 11.38 -3.32
CA GLN A 591 5.99 12.07 -3.82
C GLN A 591 6.05 12.32 -5.33
N CYS A 592 7.23 12.64 -5.89
CA CYS A 592 7.39 12.78 -7.35
C CYS A 592 7.18 11.45 -8.08
N ILE A 593 7.62 10.35 -7.46
CA ILE A 593 7.49 9.01 -8.02
C ILE A 593 6.02 8.59 -7.99
N ILE A 594 5.32 8.82 -6.88
CA ILE A 594 3.88 8.60 -6.76
C ILE A 594 3.13 9.40 -7.83
N ASP A 595 3.40 10.70 -7.96
CA ASP A 595 2.71 11.56 -8.92
C ASP A 595 2.99 11.14 -10.38
N ALA A 596 4.22 10.72 -10.70
CA ALA A 596 4.57 10.18 -12.01
C ALA A 596 3.82 8.86 -12.32
N ILE A 597 3.76 7.93 -11.35
CA ILE A 597 3.02 6.68 -11.49
C ILE A 597 1.54 6.97 -11.73
N VAL A 598 0.94 7.85 -10.92
CA VAL A 598 -0.48 8.21 -11.06
C VAL A 598 -0.77 8.80 -12.43
N GLU A 599 0.08 9.70 -12.93
CA GLU A 599 -0.06 10.29 -14.25
C GLU A 599 0.07 9.26 -15.38
N ASN A 600 0.94 8.27 -15.23
CA ASN A 600 1.08 7.20 -16.21
C ASN A 600 -0.14 6.27 -16.22
N ILE A 601 -0.60 5.80 -15.07
CA ILE A 601 -1.79 4.93 -15.03
C ILE A 601 -3.07 5.67 -15.41
N ARG A 602 -3.15 6.98 -15.23
CA ARG A 602 -4.29 7.80 -15.68
C ARG A 602 -4.49 7.68 -17.19
N LYS A 603 -3.41 7.64 -17.97
CA LYS A 603 -3.44 7.44 -19.43
C LYS A 603 -4.01 6.07 -19.80
N ASP A 604 -3.80 5.09 -18.94
CA ASP A 604 -4.33 3.73 -19.07
C ASP A 604 -5.66 3.54 -18.33
N ASN A 605 -6.42 4.60 -18.00
CA ASN A 605 -7.71 4.49 -17.29
C ASN A 605 -7.60 3.79 -15.91
N PHE A 606 -6.50 4.07 -15.19
CA PHE A 606 -6.21 3.61 -13.83
C PHE A 606 -6.19 2.08 -13.69
N LYS A 607 -5.64 1.37 -14.67
CA LYS A 607 -5.59 -0.10 -14.70
C LYS A 607 -4.69 -0.68 -13.60
N MET A 608 -5.17 -1.71 -12.92
CA MET A 608 -4.46 -2.32 -11.78
C MET A 608 -3.10 -2.91 -12.16
N GLN A 609 -2.98 -3.63 -13.26
CA GLN A 609 -1.68 -4.19 -13.67
C GLN A 609 -0.72 -3.11 -14.20
N ALA A 610 -1.24 -2.02 -14.78
CA ALA A 610 -0.42 -0.86 -15.16
C ALA A 610 0.22 -0.24 -13.90
N LEU A 611 -0.56 -0.06 -12.82
CA LEU A 611 -0.02 0.38 -11.53
C LEU A 611 1.10 -0.54 -11.02
N LEU A 612 0.88 -1.86 -11.02
CA LEU A 612 1.88 -2.81 -10.54
C LEU A 612 3.18 -2.73 -11.35
N VAL A 613 3.08 -2.61 -12.67
CA VAL A 613 4.23 -2.42 -13.57
C VAL A 613 4.95 -1.10 -13.27
N GLU A 614 4.23 0.00 -13.14
CA GLU A 614 4.82 1.32 -12.84
C GLU A 614 5.50 1.36 -11.46
N VAL A 615 4.92 0.70 -10.45
CA VAL A 615 5.55 0.52 -9.13
C VAL A 615 6.88 -0.23 -9.27
N VAL A 616 6.91 -1.36 -9.98
CA VAL A 616 8.14 -2.15 -10.17
C VAL A 616 9.18 -1.40 -11.01
N LYS A 617 8.75 -0.54 -11.93
CA LYS A 617 9.64 0.29 -12.77
C LYS A 617 10.16 1.54 -12.07
N SER A 618 9.58 1.90 -10.94
CA SER A 618 9.96 3.10 -10.20
C SER A 618 11.41 3.04 -9.69
N ASP A 619 12.02 4.22 -9.55
CA ASP A 619 13.34 4.34 -8.94
C ASP A 619 13.32 3.83 -7.48
N THR A 620 12.23 4.06 -6.74
CA THR A 620 12.01 3.54 -5.38
C THR A 620 12.13 2.01 -5.32
N PHE A 621 11.64 1.31 -6.34
CA PHE A 621 11.69 -0.16 -6.38
C PHE A 621 12.98 -0.72 -6.97
N GLN A 622 13.65 -0.01 -7.89
CA GLN A 622 14.82 -0.56 -8.60
C GLN A 622 16.17 0.00 -8.19
N MET A 623 16.19 1.05 -7.38
CA MET A 623 17.43 1.72 -6.98
C MET A 623 17.55 1.78 -5.46
N ARG A 624 18.76 2.11 -5.03
CA ARG A 624 19.11 2.46 -3.67
C ARG A 624 20.07 3.64 -3.67
N LYS A 625 20.31 4.19 -2.49
CA LYS A 625 21.41 5.12 -2.20
C LYS A 625 21.95 4.78 -0.81
N ALA A 626 23.22 5.03 -0.54
CA ALA A 626 23.73 4.89 0.82
C ALA A 626 22.96 5.84 1.76
N ASN A 627 22.52 5.32 2.90
CA ASN A 627 21.98 6.15 3.96
C ASN A 627 23.11 7.08 4.43
N ARG A 628 22.99 8.40 4.22
CA ARG A 628 23.79 9.35 5.02
C ARG A 628 23.53 8.96 6.46
N GLY A 629 24.56 8.47 7.15
CA GLY A 629 24.44 7.95 8.50
C GLY A 629 23.57 8.86 9.35
N GLY A 630 22.33 8.44 9.57
CA GLY A 630 21.59 8.92 10.71
C GLY A 630 22.43 8.44 11.87
N LYS A 631 23.03 9.38 12.61
CA LYS A 631 23.37 9.09 14.00
C LYS A 631 22.12 8.42 14.57
N GLY A 632 22.28 7.19 15.04
CA GLY A 632 21.22 6.50 15.77
C GLY A 632 20.71 7.37 16.93
N PRO A 633 19.60 6.98 17.55
CA PRO A 633 19.00 7.73 18.66
C PRO A 633 20.02 8.24 19.68
#